data_AF-A0A7X9DEI3-F1
#
_entry.id   AF-A0A7X9DEI3-F1
#
_cell.length_a   1.000
_cell.length_b   1.000
_cell.length_c   1.000
_cell.angle_alpha   90.00
_cell.angle_beta   90.00
_cell.angle_gamma   90.00
#
_symmetry.space_group_name_H-M   'P 1'
#
loop_
_entity.id
_entity.type
_entity.pdbx_description
1 polymer ?
#
loop_
_entity_poly.entity_id
_entity_poly.type
_entity_poly.pdbx_seq_one_letter_code
_entity_poly.pdbx_strand_id
1 'polypeptide(L)'
;KKYEFVAPVYTRYKYDGTITNNIVYNIIRAVYGKRIRQPIGGDFTFSKRLAQLYLDKPVWSTDIARFGIDIFMTVNAIVSHVEVCQANLGVKIHDAKDPAQSLGPMFVQVIGTLFRLMEHYEPYWKNIEGSKPVPTFGDIDIIEPEAIEVNLQRLVDEFKTGFIQFNALYREMFSNQVFTSLKDSAHMDVESFNMPVEIWVKIVYELAAIYHTWQINKVRLINLMVPLYFGRIASFINETISMNSFEAEEVVEQQAQVFEHYKPYLMEKWQATGKNIEL
;
A
#
# COMPACT_ATOMS: atom_id res chain seq x y z
N LYS A 1 13.80 28.54 2.37
CA LYS A 1 13.61 27.59 1.23
C LYS A 1 12.14 27.18 1.23
N LYS A 2 11.49 27.13 0.06
CA LYS A 2 10.03 26.96 -0.08
C LYS A 2 9.52 25.61 0.43
N TYR A 3 10.23 24.52 0.16
CA TYR A 3 9.82 23.15 0.51
C TYR A 3 10.48 22.67 1.80
N GLU A 4 9.72 21.99 2.65
CA GLU A 4 10.21 21.43 3.92
C GLU A 4 10.33 19.91 3.90
N PHE A 5 9.66 19.21 2.99
CA PHE A 5 9.79 17.76 2.78
C PHE A 5 9.97 17.45 1.29
N VAL A 6 11.00 16.68 0.96
CA VAL A 6 11.32 16.24 -0.40
C VAL A 6 11.32 14.72 -0.41
N ALA A 7 10.38 14.14 -1.15
CA ALA A 7 10.29 12.71 -1.38
C ALA A 7 11.06 12.30 -2.65
N PRO A 8 11.63 11.10 -2.69
CA PRO A 8 12.28 10.62 -3.90
C PRO A 8 11.24 10.16 -4.93
N VAL A 9 11.64 10.18 -6.19
CA VAL A 9 11.00 9.48 -7.29
C VAL A 9 12.08 8.73 -8.04
N TYR A 10 11.90 7.42 -8.18
CA TYR A 10 12.77 6.57 -8.98
C TYR A 10 11.99 5.89 -10.08
N THR A 11 12.67 5.63 -11.19
CA THR A 11 12.24 4.61 -12.15
C THR A 11 12.58 3.23 -11.57
N ARG A 12 11.59 2.34 -11.53
CA ARG A 12 11.71 0.98 -10.99
C ARG A 12 11.11 -0.01 -11.99
N TYR A 13 11.63 -1.22 -12.00
CA TYR A 13 11.02 -2.29 -12.78
C TYR A 13 9.58 -2.50 -12.31
N LYS A 14 8.65 -2.75 -13.24
CA LYS A 14 7.20 -2.86 -12.96
C LYS A 14 6.82 -3.80 -11.82
N TYR A 15 7.62 -4.82 -11.52
CA TYR A 15 7.36 -5.79 -10.43
C TYR A 15 8.15 -5.53 -9.14
N ASP A 16 8.81 -4.38 -9.04
CA ASP A 16 9.45 -3.90 -7.82
C ASP A 16 8.52 -2.95 -7.03
N GLY A 17 8.84 -2.73 -5.75
CA GLY A 17 8.11 -1.77 -4.91
C GLY A 17 6.63 -2.13 -4.77
N THR A 18 6.29 -3.41 -4.82
CA THR A 18 4.90 -3.90 -4.92
C THR A 18 4.03 -3.45 -3.75
N ILE A 19 4.58 -3.29 -2.53
CA ILE A 19 3.86 -2.70 -1.37
C ILE A 19 3.50 -1.24 -1.65
N THR A 20 4.45 -0.47 -2.21
CA THR A 20 4.21 0.93 -2.61
C THR A 20 3.12 1.01 -3.66
N ASN A 21 3.28 0.27 -4.76
CA ASN A 21 2.43 0.38 -5.95
C ASN A 21 1.01 -0.14 -5.71
N ASN A 22 0.86 -1.17 -4.86
CA ASN A 22 -0.43 -1.82 -4.65
C ASN A 22 -1.20 -1.37 -3.42
N ILE A 23 -0.54 -0.73 -2.45
CA ILE A 23 -1.19 -0.35 -1.19
C ILE A 23 -0.84 1.08 -0.80
N VAL A 24 0.42 1.35 -0.48
CA VAL A 24 0.76 2.56 0.28
C VAL A 24 0.51 3.81 -0.54
N TYR A 25 0.94 3.85 -1.80
CA TYR A 25 0.70 4.99 -2.66
C TYR A 25 -0.80 5.29 -2.82
N ASN A 26 -1.59 4.25 -3.05
CA ASN A 26 -3.03 4.33 -3.28
C ASN A 26 -3.75 4.86 -2.03
N ILE A 27 -3.40 4.35 -0.84
CA ILE A 27 -3.95 4.82 0.43
C ILE A 27 -3.53 6.26 0.71
N ILE A 28 -2.25 6.60 0.55
CA ILE A 28 -1.78 7.98 0.80
C ILE A 28 -2.54 8.98 -0.07
N ARG A 29 -2.80 8.64 -1.33
CA ARG A 29 -3.62 9.47 -2.22
C ARG A 29 -5.06 9.58 -1.74
N ALA A 30 -5.72 8.47 -1.45
CA ALA A 30 -7.12 8.45 -1.06
C ALA A 30 -7.36 9.15 0.30
N VAL A 31 -6.48 8.97 1.28
CA VAL A 31 -6.73 9.40 2.66
C VAL A 31 -5.95 10.65 3.04
N TYR A 32 -4.75 10.90 2.49
CA TYR A 32 -3.97 12.10 2.80
C TYR A 32 -3.88 13.11 1.64
N GLY A 33 -4.45 12.80 0.47
CA GLY A 33 -4.74 13.79 -0.58
C GLY A 33 -3.52 14.31 -1.33
N LYS A 34 -2.37 13.64 -1.24
CA LYS A 34 -1.13 14.02 -1.94
C LYS A 34 -0.65 12.87 -2.81
N ARG A 35 -0.31 13.17 -4.07
CA ARG A 35 0.31 12.21 -5.00
C ARG A 35 1.82 12.18 -4.81
N ILE A 36 2.24 11.63 -3.67
CA ILE A 36 3.66 11.35 -3.39
C ILE A 36 3.91 9.92 -3.85
N ARG A 37 4.62 9.73 -4.97
CA ARG A 37 4.73 8.45 -5.67
C ARG A 37 5.43 7.35 -4.88
N GLN A 38 6.43 7.72 -4.07
CA GLN A 38 7.20 6.80 -3.25
C GLN A 38 7.19 7.22 -1.78
N PRO A 39 6.04 7.08 -1.10
CA PRO A 39 5.87 7.44 0.30
C PRO A 39 6.71 6.58 1.26
N ILE A 40 7.32 5.50 0.76
CA ILE A 40 8.26 4.62 1.47
C ILE A 40 9.60 4.49 0.72
N GLY A 41 10.10 5.60 0.14
CA GLY A 41 11.25 5.60 -0.75
C GLY A 41 12.63 5.48 -0.10
N GLY A 42 12.75 5.75 1.21
CA GLY A 42 13.98 5.70 2.00
C GLY A 42 14.86 6.97 1.92
N ASP A 43 14.99 7.59 0.75
CA ASP A 43 15.83 8.78 0.56
C ASP A 43 15.00 10.07 0.64
N PHE A 44 14.82 10.59 1.86
CA PHE A 44 14.08 11.83 2.11
C PHE A 44 15.00 12.98 2.49
N THR A 45 14.60 14.20 2.14
CA THR A 45 15.16 15.43 2.74
C THR A 45 14.07 16.19 3.46
N PHE A 46 14.37 16.71 4.65
CA PHE A 46 13.41 17.48 5.43
C PHE A 46 14.05 18.62 6.22
N SER A 47 13.24 19.62 6.58
CA SER A 47 13.68 20.81 7.33
C SER A 47 14.04 20.48 8.79
N LYS A 48 14.82 21.35 9.44
CA LYS A 48 15.09 21.26 10.88
C LYS A 48 13.80 21.23 11.72
N ARG A 49 12.76 21.95 11.27
CA ARG A 49 11.45 21.98 11.92
C ARG A 49 10.77 20.61 11.89
N LEU A 50 10.75 19.95 10.73
CA LEU A 50 10.21 18.59 10.62
C LEU A 50 11.05 17.59 11.41
N ALA A 51 12.37 17.71 11.41
CA ALA A 51 13.24 16.87 12.22
C ALA A 51 12.87 16.94 13.72
N GLN A 52 12.67 18.15 14.25
CA GLN A 52 12.23 18.34 15.63
C GLN A 52 10.84 17.72 15.86
N LEU A 53 9.89 17.97 14.95
CA LEU A 53 8.55 17.40 15.03
C LEU A 53 8.56 15.86 15.07
N TYR A 54 9.43 15.22 14.29
CA TYR A 54 9.58 13.77 14.32
C TYR A 54 10.16 13.28 15.65
N LEU A 55 11.20 13.96 16.18
CA LEU A 55 11.84 13.61 17.44
C LEU A 55 10.88 13.65 18.64
N ASP A 56 9.94 14.61 18.64
CA ASP A 56 8.98 14.79 19.72
C ASP A 56 7.88 13.70 19.77
N LYS A 57 7.81 12.80 18.78
CA LYS A 57 6.79 11.75 18.68
C LYS A 57 7.22 10.48 19.42
N PRO A 58 6.36 9.86 20.27
CA PRO A 58 6.72 8.70 21.08
C PRO A 58 6.63 7.38 20.28
N VAL A 59 7.35 7.29 19.15
CA VAL A 59 7.29 6.15 18.22
C VAL A 59 8.57 5.31 18.16
N TRP A 60 9.65 5.82 18.75
CA TRP A 60 11.02 5.30 18.61
C TRP A 60 11.25 3.89 19.19
N SER A 61 10.36 3.43 20.07
CA SER A 61 10.39 2.06 20.63
C SER A 61 9.41 1.09 19.95
N THR A 62 8.78 1.49 18.84
CA THR A 62 7.76 0.71 18.14
C THR A 62 8.25 0.25 16.76
N ASP A 63 7.49 -0.62 16.08
CA ASP A 63 7.81 -1.03 14.70
C ASP A 63 7.87 0.13 13.68
N ILE A 64 7.37 1.31 14.07
CA ILE A 64 7.54 2.54 13.30
C ILE A 64 9.02 2.90 13.15
N ALA A 65 9.86 2.62 14.15
CA ALA A 65 11.31 2.90 14.08
C ALA A 65 12.09 1.91 13.20
N ARG A 66 11.41 0.96 12.56
CA ARG A 66 11.97 -0.05 11.66
C ARG A 66 11.51 0.24 10.23
N PHE A 67 10.83 -0.69 9.55
CA PHE A 67 10.34 -0.48 8.18
C PHE A 67 9.16 0.51 8.09
N GLY A 68 8.54 0.87 9.22
CA GLY A 68 7.44 1.83 9.26
C GLY A 68 7.87 3.31 9.21
N ILE A 69 9.17 3.62 9.26
CA ILE A 69 9.63 4.99 9.49
C ILE A 69 9.31 5.92 8.32
N ASP A 70 9.47 5.42 7.09
CA ASP A 70 9.33 6.23 5.88
C ASP A 70 7.89 6.73 5.69
N ILE A 71 6.91 5.84 5.88
CA ILE A 71 5.49 6.21 5.80
C ILE A 71 5.10 7.12 6.95
N PHE A 72 5.65 6.89 8.16
CA PHE A 72 5.42 7.76 9.30
C PHE A 72 5.91 9.18 9.01
N MET A 73 7.11 9.34 8.47
CA MET A 73 7.67 10.64 8.13
C MET A 73 6.86 11.34 7.02
N THR A 74 6.49 10.59 5.98
CA THR A 74 5.67 11.11 4.87
C THR A 74 4.31 11.59 5.36
N VAL A 75 3.58 10.78 6.11
CA VAL A 75 2.25 11.16 6.65
C VAL A 75 2.38 12.37 7.59
N ASN A 76 3.36 12.36 8.50
CA ASN A 76 3.55 13.47 9.43
C ASN A 76 3.93 14.78 8.70
N ALA A 77 4.66 14.72 7.58
CA ALA A 77 4.90 15.90 6.75
C ALA A 77 3.61 16.44 6.13
N ILE A 78 2.77 15.56 5.56
CA ILE A 78 1.50 15.94 4.93
C ILE A 78 0.55 16.60 5.94
N VAL A 79 0.34 15.95 7.09
CA VAL A 79 -0.60 16.44 8.14
C VAL A 79 -0.07 17.68 8.87
N SER A 80 1.24 17.96 8.80
CA SER A 80 1.83 19.20 9.32
C SER A 80 1.62 20.40 8.39
N HIS A 81 0.94 20.21 7.26
CA HIS A 81 0.64 21.25 6.27
C HIS A 81 1.88 21.99 5.76
N VAL A 82 3.03 21.30 5.71
CA VAL A 82 4.23 21.87 5.12
C VAL A 82 4.21 21.78 3.60
N GLU A 83 5.04 22.59 2.94
CA GLU A 83 5.26 22.49 1.50
C GLU A 83 6.07 21.23 1.16
N VAL A 84 5.48 20.35 0.34
CA VAL A 84 6.04 19.07 -0.09
C VAL A 84 6.37 19.11 -1.58
N CYS A 85 7.53 18.57 -1.96
CA CYS A 85 7.87 18.29 -3.35
C CYS A 85 8.51 16.91 -3.52
N GLN A 86 8.81 16.57 -4.76
CA GLN A 86 9.51 15.36 -5.16
C GLN A 86 10.78 15.69 -5.95
N ALA A 87 11.77 14.81 -5.88
CA ALA A 87 12.97 14.87 -6.70
C ALA A 87 13.16 13.54 -7.44
N ASN A 88 13.31 13.61 -8.76
CA ASN A 88 13.71 12.47 -9.59
C ASN A 88 15.17 12.13 -9.29
N LEU A 89 15.41 10.87 -8.92
CA LEU A 89 16.73 10.33 -8.59
C LEU A 89 17.20 9.25 -9.58
N GLY A 90 16.53 9.14 -10.73
CA GLY A 90 16.86 8.18 -11.79
C GLY A 90 16.44 6.75 -11.47
N VAL A 91 17.13 5.77 -12.06
CA VAL A 91 16.86 4.34 -11.86
C VAL A 91 17.30 3.91 -10.46
N LYS A 92 16.39 3.29 -9.69
CA LYS A 92 16.74 2.68 -8.39
C LYS A 92 17.51 1.38 -8.65
N ILE A 93 18.73 1.30 -8.13
CA ILE A 93 19.52 0.06 -8.13
C ILE A 93 19.53 -0.48 -6.69
N HIS A 94 18.92 -1.65 -6.47
CA HIS A 94 19.02 -2.41 -5.20
C HIS A 94 18.90 -3.91 -5.49
N ASP A 95 19.38 -4.75 -4.56
CA ASP A 95 19.18 -6.19 -4.57
C ASP A 95 17.69 -6.53 -4.40
N ALA A 96 16.92 -6.42 -5.49
CA ALA A 96 15.54 -6.80 -5.50
C ALA A 96 15.40 -8.31 -5.30
N LYS A 97 14.44 -8.71 -4.46
CA LYS A 97 14.17 -10.11 -4.12
C LYS A 97 12.73 -10.43 -4.48
N ASP A 98 12.46 -11.71 -4.74
CA ASP A 98 11.12 -12.22 -4.97
C ASP A 98 10.18 -11.79 -3.82
N PRO A 99 9.10 -11.04 -4.12
CA PRO A 99 8.12 -10.60 -3.13
C PRO A 99 7.64 -11.70 -2.18
N ALA A 100 7.46 -12.92 -2.69
CA ALA A 100 6.97 -14.05 -1.90
C ALA A 100 8.02 -14.60 -0.91
N GLN A 101 9.32 -14.39 -1.16
CA GLN A 101 10.39 -14.94 -0.32
C GLN A 101 10.85 -14.01 0.79
N SER A 102 10.73 -12.69 0.63
CA SER A 102 11.44 -11.73 1.49
C SER A 102 10.61 -10.64 2.15
N LEU A 103 9.30 -10.52 1.86
CA LEU A 103 8.53 -9.35 2.30
C LEU A 103 7.79 -9.51 3.64
N GLY A 104 7.70 -10.70 4.24
CA GLY A 104 6.82 -10.96 5.40
C GLY A 104 6.94 -9.92 6.54
N PRO A 105 8.13 -9.75 7.17
CA PRO A 105 8.29 -8.78 8.25
C PRO A 105 8.11 -7.32 7.81
N MET A 106 8.57 -6.96 6.61
CA MET A 106 8.44 -5.61 6.07
C MET A 106 6.98 -5.25 5.83
N PHE A 107 6.21 -6.17 5.23
CA PHE A 107 4.78 -6.00 4.97
C PHE A 107 4.01 -5.72 6.26
N VAL A 108 4.21 -6.56 7.28
CA VAL A 108 3.52 -6.40 8.57
C VAL A 108 3.81 -5.03 9.20
N GLN A 109 5.07 -4.60 9.21
CA GLN A 109 5.47 -3.33 9.81
C GLN A 109 4.95 -2.12 9.03
N VAL A 110 5.03 -2.15 7.69
CA VAL A 110 4.57 -1.04 6.84
C VAL A 110 3.04 -0.92 6.91
N ILE A 111 2.31 -2.02 6.73
CA ILE A 111 0.83 -1.99 6.75
C ILE A 111 0.30 -1.69 8.16
N GLY A 112 0.91 -2.24 9.20
CA GLY A 112 0.53 -1.93 10.58
C GLY A 112 0.78 -0.47 10.95
N THR A 113 1.87 0.12 10.45
CA THR A 113 2.12 1.55 10.61
C THR A 113 1.11 2.39 9.84
N LEU A 114 0.82 2.03 8.58
CA LEU A 114 -0.18 2.71 7.76
C LEU A 114 -1.55 2.75 8.45
N PHE A 115 -2.06 1.60 8.89
CA PHE A 115 -3.37 1.54 9.54
C PHE A 115 -3.39 2.29 10.88
N ARG A 116 -2.31 2.23 11.67
CA ARG A 116 -2.21 3.03 12.90
C ARG A 116 -2.22 4.54 12.61
N LEU A 117 -1.57 4.97 11.54
CA LEU A 117 -1.59 6.38 11.12
C LEU A 117 -2.99 6.79 10.63
N MET A 118 -3.73 5.88 9.97
CA MET A 118 -5.13 6.12 9.62
C MET A 118 -5.98 6.28 10.88
N GLU A 119 -5.86 5.42 11.89
CA GLU A 119 -6.56 5.59 13.18
C GLU A 119 -6.20 6.93 13.84
N HIS A 120 -4.90 7.24 13.94
CA HIS A 120 -4.44 8.44 14.63
C HIS A 120 -4.87 9.74 13.93
N TYR A 121 -4.90 9.75 12.61
CA TYR A 121 -5.25 10.92 11.79
C TYR A 121 -6.66 10.83 11.20
N GLU A 122 -7.57 10.07 11.82
CA GLU A 122 -8.96 9.95 11.40
C GLU A 122 -9.67 11.29 11.16
N PRO A 123 -9.60 12.28 12.07
CA PRO A 123 -10.21 13.58 11.83
C PRO A 123 -9.62 14.32 10.63
N TYR A 124 -8.35 14.07 10.28
CA TYR A 124 -7.71 14.68 9.12
C TYR A 124 -8.24 14.05 7.83
N TRP A 125 -8.11 12.72 7.70
CA TRP A 125 -8.35 12.09 6.40
C TRP A 125 -9.83 11.98 6.04
N LYS A 126 -10.75 12.01 7.00
CA LYS A 126 -12.19 12.07 6.73
C LYS A 126 -12.61 13.31 5.92
N ASN A 127 -11.83 14.40 6.01
CA ASN A 127 -12.09 15.66 5.33
C ASN A 127 -11.36 15.80 3.98
N ILE A 128 -10.63 14.77 3.55
CA ILE A 128 -9.89 14.80 2.29
C ILE A 128 -10.80 14.30 1.16
N GLU A 129 -10.79 14.98 0.02
CA GLU A 129 -11.49 14.57 -1.20
C GLU A 129 -10.52 14.58 -2.37
N GLY A 130 -10.37 13.41 -3.01
CA GLY A 130 -9.38 13.19 -4.07
C GLY A 130 -7.94 13.48 -3.63
N SER A 131 -7.05 13.62 -4.61
CA SER A 131 -5.65 13.96 -4.37
C SER A 131 -5.13 15.04 -5.31
N LYS A 132 -4.12 15.78 -4.84
CA LYS A 132 -3.41 16.80 -5.63
C LYS A 132 -1.96 16.37 -5.90
N PRO A 133 -1.43 16.65 -7.11
CA PRO A 133 -0.02 16.47 -7.37
C PRO A 133 0.84 17.38 -6.49
N VAL A 134 2.04 16.93 -6.18
CA VAL A 134 3.11 17.77 -5.61
C VAL A 134 4.12 18.10 -6.70
N PRO A 135 4.80 19.25 -6.65
CA PRO A 135 5.83 19.58 -7.64
C PRO A 135 6.92 18.52 -7.67
N THR A 136 7.29 18.06 -8.87
CA THR A 136 8.40 17.13 -9.09
C THR A 136 9.52 17.86 -9.81
N PHE A 137 10.74 17.73 -9.31
CA PHE A 137 11.95 18.34 -9.85
C PHE A 137 12.93 17.28 -10.35
N GLY A 138 13.80 17.68 -11.29
CA GLY A 138 14.78 16.78 -11.92
C GLY A 138 14.22 16.12 -13.17
N ASP A 139 15.11 15.71 -14.06
CA ASP A 139 14.75 15.06 -15.31
C ASP A 139 14.34 13.60 -15.06
N ILE A 140 13.48 13.07 -15.93
CA ILE A 140 13.11 11.66 -15.92
C ILE A 140 13.98 10.95 -16.96
N ASP A 141 14.84 10.06 -16.49
CA ASP A 141 15.54 9.14 -17.38
C ASP A 141 14.56 8.06 -17.84
N ILE A 142 14.25 8.06 -19.15
CA ILE A 142 13.43 7.02 -19.78
C ILE A 142 14.33 5.83 -20.12
N ILE A 143 14.81 5.16 -19.09
CA ILE A 143 15.62 3.96 -19.19
C ILE A 143 14.83 2.82 -18.54
N GLU A 144 14.57 1.76 -19.31
CA GLU A 144 13.91 0.57 -18.77
C GLU A 144 14.81 -0.05 -17.69
N PRO A 145 14.33 -0.20 -16.45
CA PRO A 145 15.12 -0.76 -15.37
C PRO A 145 15.43 -2.25 -15.59
N GLU A 146 16.45 -2.75 -14.89
CA GLU A 146 16.79 -4.17 -14.93
C GLU A 146 15.61 -5.04 -14.45
N ALA A 147 15.34 -6.10 -15.21
CA ALA A 147 14.23 -7.01 -14.92
C ALA A 147 14.51 -7.82 -13.65
N ILE A 148 13.46 -7.98 -12.84
CA ILE A 148 13.48 -8.82 -11.64
C ILE A 148 12.67 -10.08 -11.93
N GLU A 149 13.23 -11.24 -11.61
CA GLU A 149 12.52 -12.51 -11.73
C GLU A 149 11.45 -12.60 -10.64
N VAL A 150 10.20 -12.77 -11.07
CA VAL A 150 9.05 -12.97 -10.17
C VAL A 150 8.37 -14.28 -10.51
N ASN A 151 8.16 -15.12 -9.49
CA ASN A 151 7.55 -16.43 -9.67
C ASN A 151 6.02 -16.32 -9.57
N LEU A 152 5.35 -16.14 -10.71
CA LEU A 152 3.89 -16.03 -10.79
C LEU A 152 3.17 -17.25 -10.21
N GLN A 153 3.65 -18.46 -10.51
CA GLN A 153 3.11 -19.71 -10.00
C GLN A 153 3.07 -19.71 -8.47
N ARG A 154 4.19 -19.35 -7.83
CA ARG A 154 4.30 -19.27 -6.36
C ARG A 154 3.33 -18.25 -5.78
N LEU A 155 3.18 -17.07 -6.39
CA LEU A 155 2.23 -16.06 -5.90
C LEU A 155 0.79 -16.57 -5.90
N VAL A 156 0.39 -17.27 -6.98
CA VAL A 156 -0.95 -17.87 -7.08
C VAL A 156 -1.13 -19.03 -6.10
N ASP A 157 -0.12 -19.88 -5.93
CA ASP A 157 -0.17 -21.01 -5.00
C ASP A 157 -0.25 -20.56 -3.53
N GLU A 158 0.50 -19.53 -3.15
CA GLU A 158 0.45 -18.94 -1.80
C GLU A 158 -0.92 -18.28 -1.55
N PHE A 159 -1.48 -17.58 -2.54
CA PHE A 159 -2.84 -17.06 -2.46
C PHE A 159 -3.87 -18.19 -2.26
N LYS A 160 -3.83 -19.24 -3.08
CA LYS A 160 -4.76 -20.37 -3.02
C LYS A 160 -4.65 -21.11 -1.69
N THR A 161 -3.43 -21.41 -1.25
CA THR A 161 -3.15 -22.01 0.07
C THR A 161 -3.72 -21.16 1.19
N GLY A 162 -3.45 -19.85 1.19
CA GLY A 162 -3.98 -18.93 2.19
C GLY A 162 -5.51 -18.82 2.17
N PHE A 163 -6.13 -18.80 0.99
CA PHE A 163 -7.59 -18.80 0.86
C PHE A 163 -8.23 -20.07 1.45
N ILE A 164 -7.62 -21.24 1.25
CA ILE A 164 -8.09 -22.50 1.84
C ILE A 164 -7.92 -22.47 3.36
N GLN A 165 -6.72 -22.10 3.84
CA GLN A 165 -6.38 -22.10 5.25
C GLN A 165 -7.25 -21.12 6.06
N PHE A 166 -7.53 -19.95 5.50
CA PHE A 166 -8.26 -18.88 6.19
C PHE A 166 -9.72 -18.74 5.72
N ASN A 167 -10.28 -19.75 5.04
CA ASN A 167 -11.60 -19.64 4.41
C ASN A 167 -12.72 -19.17 5.37
N ALA A 168 -12.78 -19.77 6.56
CA ALA A 168 -13.79 -19.43 7.56
C ALA A 168 -13.63 -17.97 8.04
N LEU A 169 -12.39 -17.55 8.33
CA LEU A 169 -12.10 -16.18 8.75
C LEU A 169 -12.41 -15.18 7.63
N TYR A 170 -12.00 -15.45 6.39
CA TYR A 170 -12.31 -14.57 5.26
C TYR A 170 -13.82 -14.43 5.03
N ARG A 171 -14.60 -15.50 5.24
CA ARG A 171 -16.06 -15.46 5.13
C ARG A 171 -16.70 -14.57 6.20
N GLU A 172 -16.14 -14.58 7.40
CA GLU A 172 -16.66 -13.79 8.53
C GLU A 172 -16.24 -12.32 8.45
N MET A 173 -14.98 -12.08 8.09
CA MET A 173 -14.36 -10.77 8.01
C MET A 173 -14.92 -9.94 6.85
N PHE A 174 -15.00 -10.53 5.66
CA PHE A 174 -15.29 -9.78 4.45
C PHE A 174 -16.77 -9.77 4.07
N SER A 175 -17.17 -8.73 3.35
CA SER A 175 -18.47 -8.68 2.68
C SER A 175 -18.67 -9.86 1.73
N ASN A 176 -19.93 -10.28 1.54
CA ASN A 176 -20.27 -11.40 0.65
C ASN A 176 -19.72 -11.23 -0.77
N GLN A 177 -19.66 -9.99 -1.26
CA GLN A 177 -19.09 -9.68 -2.56
C GLN A 177 -17.59 -10.00 -2.60
N VAL A 178 -16.81 -9.46 -1.65
CA VAL A 178 -15.36 -9.71 -1.57
C VAL A 178 -15.09 -11.19 -1.39
N PHE A 179 -15.77 -11.86 -0.47
CA PHE A 179 -15.56 -13.29 -0.24
C PHE A 179 -15.87 -14.14 -1.47
N THR A 180 -16.95 -13.84 -2.20
CA THR A 180 -17.30 -14.55 -3.44
C THR A 180 -16.23 -14.34 -4.51
N SER A 181 -15.77 -13.10 -4.71
CA SER A 181 -14.71 -12.82 -5.69
C SER A 181 -13.37 -13.46 -5.32
N LEU A 182 -13.03 -13.55 -4.03
CA LEU A 182 -11.86 -14.30 -3.57
C LEU A 182 -11.99 -15.79 -3.88
N LYS A 183 -13.18 -16.36 -3.64
CA LYS A 183 -13.47 -17.75 -4.00
C LYS A 183 -13.33 -17.98 -5.50
N ASP A 184 -13.88 -17.11 -6.33
CA ASP A 184 -13.79 -17.25 -7.80
C ASP A 184 -12.34 -17.19 -8.27
N SER A 185 -11.56 -16.23 -7.75
CA SER A 185 -10.12 -16.09 -8.05
C SER A 185 -9.33 -17.35 -7.66
N ALA A 186 -9.69 -18.01 -6.55
CA ALA A 186 -9.02 -19.23 -6.09
C ALA A 186 -9.23 -20.44 -7.02
N HIS A 187 -10.24 -20.40 -7.90
CA HIS A 187 -10.50 -21.46 -8.90
C HIS A 187 -9.90 -21.14 -10.28
N MET A 188 -9.28 -19.98 -10.47
CA MET A 188 -8.66 -19.61 -11.74
C MET A 188 -7.30 -20.30 -11.94
N ASP A 189 -6.94 -20.55 -13.19
CA ASP A 189 -5.60 -20.98 -13.58
C ASP A 189 -4.60 -19.82 -13.49
N VAL A 190 -3.32 -20.13 -13.42
CA VAL A 190 -2.25 -19.15 -13.13
C VAL A 190 -2.17 -18.06 -14.21
N GLU A 191 -2.25 -18.45 -15.47
CA GLU A 191 -2.16 -17.58 -16.65
C GLU A 191 -3.38 -16.69 -16.83
N SER A 192 -4.52 -17.08 -16.25
CA SER A 192 -5.77 -16.32 -16.27
C SER A 192 -6.14 -15.71 -14.93
N PHE A 193 -5.26 -15.86 -13.92
CA PHE A 193 -5.51 -15.41 -12.57
C PHE A 193 -5.77 -13.91 -12.56
N ASN A 194 -6.92 -13.52 -12.01
CA ASN A 194 -7.31 -12.13 -11.91
C ASN A 194 -8.02 -11.87 -10.57
N MET A 195 -7.49 -10.91 -9.83
CA MET A 195 -8.17 -10.24 -8.74
C MET A 195 -8.47 -8.79 -9.18
N PRO A 196 -9.74 -8.47 -9.49
CA PRO A 196 -10.13 -7.14 -9.94
C PRO A 196 -9.74 -6.05 -8.94
N VAL A 197 -9.35 -4.89 -9.46
CA VAL A 197 -8.87 -3.78 -8.62
C VAL A 197 -9.92 -3.29 -7.63
N GLU A 198 -11.20 -3.28 -8.01
CA GLU A 198 -12.31 -2.88 -7.15
C GLU A 198 -12.48 -3.82 -5.96
N ILE A 199 -12.22 -5.12 -6.17
CA ILE A 199 -12.23 -6.11 -5.09
C ILE A 199 -11.02 -5.90 -4.19
N TRP A 200 -9.84 -5.65 -4.77
CA TRP A 200 -8.64 -5.35 -4.00
C TRP A 200 -8.81 -4.11 -3.11
N VAL A 201 -9.35 -3.02 -3.65
CA VAL A 201 -9.60 -1.78 -2.88
C VAL A 201 -10.53 -2.08 -1.69
N LYS A 202 -11.61 -2.83 -1.91
CA LYS A 202 -12.52 -3.25 -0.84
C LYS A 202 -11.83 -4.11 0.20
N ILE A 203 -10.99 -5.07 -0.20
CA ILE A 203 -10.20 -5.89 0.74
C ILE A 203 -9.37 -5.00 1.65
N VAL A 204 -8.60 -4.05 1.08
CA VAL A 204 -7.75 -3.15 1.87
C VAL A 204 -8.58 -2.29 2.81
N TYR A 205 -9.70 -1.74 2.35
CA TYR A 205 -10.58 -0.88 3.15
C TYR A 205 -11.34 -1.63 4.26
N GLU A 206 -11.87 -2.82 3.96
CA GLU A 206 -12.51 -3.67 4.97
C GLU A 206 -11.48 -4.10 6.03
N LEU A 207 -10.26 -4.48 5.64
CA LEU A 207 -9.18 -4.79 6.59
C LEU A 207 -8.77 -3.59 7.44
N ALA A 208 -8.69 -2.39 6.85
CA ALA A 208 -8.37 -1.18 7.60
C ALA A 208 -9.47 -0.86 8.63
N ALA A 209 -10.74 -1.01 8.27
CA ALA A 209 -11.87 -0.84 9.18
C ALA A 209 -11.94 -1.93 10.27
N ILE A 210 -11.63 -3.17 9.92
CA ILE A 210 -11.49 -4.26 10.90
C ILE A 210 -10.33 -3.94 11.85
N TYR A 211 -9.19 -3.48 11.35
CA TYR A 211 -8.04 -3.09 12.18
C TYR A 211 -8.40 -1.97 13.17
N HIS A 212 -9.24 -1.03 12.75
CA HIS A 212 -9.74 0.06 13.60
C HIS A 212 -10.57 -0.44 14.80
N THR A 213 -11.41 -1.44 14.57
CA THR A 213 -12.34 -1.96 15.58
C THR A 213 -11.75 -3.09 16.41
N TRP A 214 -10.81 -3.86 15.83
CA TRP A 214 -10.21 -5.02 16.48
C TRP A 214 -9.16 -4.63 17.51
N GLN A 215 -9.46 -4.89 18.78
CA GLN A 215 -8.60 -4.54 19.91
C GLN A 215 -7.49 -5.57 20.21
N ILE A 216 -7.53 -6.75 19.58
CA ILE A 216 -6.65 -7.88 19.92
C ILE A 216 -5.91 -8.36 18.66
N ASN A 217 -4.60 -8.55 18.79
CA ASN A 217 -3.73 -9.21 17.82
C ASN A 217 -3.77 -8.63 16.39
N LYS A 218 -3.60 -7.31 16.29
CA LYS A 218 -3.42 -6.55 15.05
C LYS A 218 -2.37 -7.14 14.08
N VAL A 219 -1.33 -7.80 14.60
CA VAL A 219 -0.32 -8.50 13.78
C VAL A 219 -0.91 -9.70 13.05
N ARG A 220 -1.71 -10.54 13.73
CA ARG A 220 -2.41 -11.67 13.07
C ARG A 220 -3.33 -11.18 11.97
N LEU A 221 -4.08 -10.10 12.19
CA LEU A 221 -4.93 -9.52 11.15
C LEU A 221 -4.13 -9.13 9.90
N ILE A 222 -2.98 -8.48 10.06
CA ILE A 222 -2.15 -8.11 8.91
C ILE A 222 -1.56 -9.34 8.22
N ASN A 223 -1.21 -10.40 8.97
CA ASN A 223 -0.77 -11.65 8.37
C ASN A 223 -1.85 -12.32 7.51
N LEU A 224 -3.13 -12.18 7.87
CA LEU A 224 -4.24 -12.67 7.04
C LEU A 224 -4.35 -11.93 5.70
N MET A 225 -3.76 -10.74 5.56
CA MET A 225 -3.72 -9.98 4.31
C MET A 225 -2.65 -10.49 3.34
N VAL A 226 -1.60 -11.15 3.83
CA VAL A 226 -0.42 -11.52 3.02
C VAL A 226 -0.79 -12.39 1.80
N PRO A 227 -1.59 -13.47 1.92
CA PRO A 227 -1.99 -14.25 0.75
C PRO A 227 -2.81 -13.44 -0.25
N LEU A 228 -3.71 -12.57 0.24
CA LEU A 228 -4.55 -11.70 -0.62
C LEU A 228 -3.69 -10.72 -1.42
N TYR A 229 -2.65 -10.18 -0.77
CA TYR A 229 -1.68 -9.32 -1.41
C TYR A 229 -0.88 -10.05 -2.51
N PHE A 230 -0.49 -11.31 -2.29
CA PHE A 230 0.14 -12.11 -3.36
C PHE A 230 -0.82 -12.33 -4.54
N GLY A 231 -2.10 -12.58 -4.28
CA GLY A 231 -3.13 -12.61 -5.31
C GLY A 231 -3.18 -11.30 -6.09
N ARG A 232 -3.16 -10.13 -5.42
CA ARG A 232 -3.14 -8.85 -6.14
C ARG A 232 -1.89 -8.68 -7.01
N ILE A 233 -0.71 -9.07 -6.53
CA ILE A 233 0.53 -9.02 -7.33
C ILE A 233 0.40 -9.93 -8.56
N ALA A 234 -0.08 -11.17 -8.40
CA ALA A 234 -0.27 -12.09 -9.51
C ALA A 234 -1.21 -11.51 -10.58
N SER A 235 -2.32 -10.90 -10.15
CA SER A 235 -3.25 -10.19 -11.03
C SER A 235 -2.57 -9.05 -11.80
N PHE A 236 -1.80 -8.22 -11.10
CA PHE A 236 -1.06 -7.12 -11.72
C PHE A 236 0.00 -7.60 -12.72
N ILE A 237 0.67 -8.72 -12.45
CA ILE A 237 1.63 -9.33 -13.38
C ILE A 237 0.93 -9.75 -14.67
N ASN A 238 -0.19 -10.48 -14.57
CA ASN A 238 -0.97 -10.91 -15.74
C ASN A 238 -1.49 -9.70 -16.55
N GLU A 239 -1.96 -8.66 -15.88
CA GLU A 239 -2.46 -7.41 -16.50
C GLU A 239 -1.36 -6.67 -17.28
N THR A 240 -0.12 -6.72 -16.82
CA THR A 240 0.99 -5.89 -17.33
C THR A 240 2.08 -6.70 -18.03
N ILE A 241 1.85 -7.98 -18.35
CA ILE A 241 2.89 -8.87 -18.87
C ILE A 241 3.51 -8.35 -20.19
N SER A 242 2.68 -7.80 -21.07
CA SER A 242 3.09 -7.22 -22.36
C SER A 242 3.50 -5.74 -22.30
N MET A 243 3.52 -5.14 -21.10
CA MET A 243 3.84 -3.72 -20.90
C MET A 243 5.30 -3.52 -20.50
N ASN A 244 5.90 -2.39 -20.85
CA ASN A 244 7.15 -1.94 -20.24
C ASN A 244 6.90 -1.28 -18.86
N SER A 245 7.95 -0.87 -18.16
CA SER A 245 7.80 -0.30 -16.81
C SER A 245 7.09 1.06 -16.78
N PHE A 246 7.14 1.83 -17.87
CA PHE A 246 6.44 3.11 -17.99
C PHE A 246 4.96 2.94 -18.31
N GLU A 247 4.59 1.96 -19.12
CA GLU A 247 3.19 1.61 -19.40
C GLU A 247 2.51 1.02 -18.15
N ALA A 248 3.22 0.15 -17.42
CA ALA A 248 2.71 -0.42 -16.17
C ALA A 248 2.47 0.65 -15.08
N GLU A 249 3.17 1.78 -15.13
CA GLU A 249 2.95 2.92 -14.24
C GLU A 249 1.55 3.52 -14.42
N GLU A 250 0.99 3.52 -15.64
CA GLU A 250 -0.38 3.97 -15.89
C GLU A 250 -1.40 3.08 -15.18
N VAL A 251 -1.14 1.76 -15.09
CA VAL A 251 -1.99 0.81 -14.35
C VAL A 251 -1.92 1.10 -12.84
N VAL A 252 -0.75 1.47 -12.30
CA VAL A 252 -0.61 1.91 -10.90
C VAL A 252 -1.41 3.19 -10.65
N GLU A 253 -1.36 4.15 -11.58
CA GLU A 253 -2.13 5.40 -11.49
C GLU A 253 -3.64 5.16 -11.56
N GLN A 254 -4.11 4.29 -12.45
CA GLN A 254 -5.53 3.89 -12.56
C GLN A 254 -6.00 3.24 -11.26
N GLN A 255 -5.21 2.31 -10.72
CA GLN A 255 -5.51 1.68 -9.43
C GLN A 255 -5.64 2.72 -8.31
N ALA A 256 -4.73 3.68 -8.23
CA ALA A 256 -4.80 4.74 -7.22
C ALA A 256 -6.07 5.60 -7.35
N GLN A 257 -6.54 5.86 -8.57
CA GLN A 257 -7.82 6.53 -8.81
C GLN A 257 -9.01 5.70 -8.32
N VAL A 258 -8.99 4.38 -8.49
CA VAL A 258 -10.02 3.49 -7.93
C VAL A 258 -10.04 3.58 -6.40
N PHE A 259 -8.88 3.62 -5.74
CA PHE A 259 -8.82 3.84 -4.29
C PHE A 259 -9.47 5.18 -3.89
N GLU A 260 -9.14 6.27 -4.57
CA GLU A 260 -9.76 7.59 -4.33
C GLU A 260 -11.29 7.53 -4.52
N HIS A 261 -11.75 6.91 -5.61
CA HIS A 261 -13.17 6.78 -5.95
C HIS A 261 -13.95 5.98 -4.89
N TYR A 262 -13.36 4.90 -4.37
CA TYR A 262 -13.98 4.04 -3.36
C TYR A 262 -13.80 4.57 -1.93
N LYS A 263 -13.26 5.77 -1.72
CA LYS A 263 -13.17 6.36 -0.37
C LYS A 263 -14.51 6.40 0.39
N PRO A 264 -15.67 6.70 -0.23
CA PRO A 264 -16.95 6.60 0.47
C PRO A 264 -17.23 5.20 1.05
N TYR A 265 -16.78 4.14 0.36
CA TYR A 265 -16.87 2.77 0.87
C TYR A 265 -15.98 2.54 2.10
N LEU A 266 -14.76 3.09 2.10
CA LEU A 266 -13.91 3.10 3.31
C LEU A 266 -14.64 3.79 4.47
N MET A 267 -15.26 4.95 4.23
CA MET A 267 -15.97 5.69 5.28
C MET A 267 -17.15 4.89 5.85
N GLU A 268 -17.93 4.22 4.99
CA GLU A 268 -19.02 3.34 5.40
C GLU A 268 -18.51 2.21 6.31
N LYS A 269 -17.45 1.51 5.89
CA LYS A 269 -16.89 0.39 6.67
C LYS A 269 -16.22 0.85 7.95
N TRP A 270 -15.52 1.98 7.93
CA TRP A 270 -14.85 2.54 9.09
C TRP A 270 -15.82 2.96 10.20
N GLN A 271 -17.01 3.42 9.83
CA GLN A 271 -18.05 3.85 10.78
C GLN A 271 -18.91 2.69 11.30
N ALA A 272 -18.95 1.55 10.58
CA ALA A 272 -19.67 0.38 11.05
C ALA A 272 -19.01 -0.15 12.33
N THR A 273 -19.79 -0.24 13.42
CA THR A 273 -19.34 -0.87 14.67
C THR A 273 -18.95 -2.32 14.36
N GLY A 274 -17.68 -2.65 14.61
CA GLY A 274 -17.09 -3.93 14.22
C GLY A 274 -17.89 -5.12 14.73
N LYS A 275 -17.97 -6.19 13.93
CA LYS A 275 -18.34 -7.50 14.43
C LYS A 275 -17.21 -8.00 15.32
N ASN A 276 -17.51 -8.41 16.55
CA ASN A 276 -16.54 -9.17 17.34
C ASN A 276 -16.34 -10.52 16.65
N ILE A 277 -15.23 -10.65 15.94
CA ILE A 277 -14.79 -11.92 15.34
C ILE A 277 -14.01 -12.64 16.43
N GLU A 278 -14.60 -13.70 16.99
CA GLU A 278 -13.92 -14.58 17.95
C GLU A 278 -12.95 -15.49 17.17
N LEU A 279 -11.66 -15.44 17.53
CA LEU A 279 -10.58 -16.26 16.95
C LEU A 279 -10.35 -17.53 17.75
#